data_AF-A0AA37KK62-F1
#
_entry.id   AF-A0AA37KK62-F1
#
_cell.length_a   1.000
_cell.length_b   1.000
_cell.length_c   1.000
_cell.angle_alpha   90.00
_cell.angle_beta   90.00
_cell.angle_gamma   90.00
#
_symmetry.space_group_name_H-M   'P 1'
#
loop_
_entity.id
_entity.type
_entity.pdbx_description
1 polymer ?
#
loop_
_entity_poly.entity_id
_entity_poly.type
_entity_poly.pdbx_seq_one_letter_code
_entity_poly.pdbx_strand_id
1 'polypeptide(L)'
;MEVVVKKLTAFRLNNDLLDMLKSAAKREHRSLNNFVECLLMDAMYSEPNEETKAAIEEVRAGKDLKTIDTSSFENFLKSCSE
;
A
#
# COMPACT_ATOMS: atom_id res chain seq x y z
N MET A 1 -4.99 2.67 21.16
CA MET A 1 -5.54 2.02 19.96
C MET A 1 -6.73 2.84 19.53
N GLU A 2 -6.62 3.58 18.42
CA GLU A 2 -7.79 4.21 17.82
C GLU A 2 -8.79 3.13 17.43
N VAL A 3 -10.04 3.27 17.88
CA VAL A 3 -11.11 2.36 17.52
C VAL A 3 -11.59 2.77 16.13
N VAL A 4 -11.34 1.91 15.13
CA VAL A 4 -11.85 2.13 13.77
C VAL A 4 -13.37 1.98 13.78
N VAL A 5 -14.08 3.10 13.63
CA VAL A 5 -15.55 3.13 13.56
C VAL A 5 -16.00 2.70 12.17
N LYS A 6 -16.64 1.53 12.07
CA LYS A 6 -17.20 1.03 10.80
C LYS A 6 -18.63 1.54 10.61
N LYS A 7 -18.95 2.02 9.40
CA LYS A 7 -20.31 2.40 8.99
C LYS A 7 -20.88 1.39 8.01
N LEU A 8 -22.11 0.93 8.25
CA LEU A 8 -22.81 0.05 7.32
C LEU A 8 -23.09 0.80 6.02
N THR A 9 -22.61 0.26 4.90
CA THR A 9 -22.81 0.81 3.56
C THR A 9 -23.28 -0.31 2.63
N ALA A 10 -24.35 -0.07 1.88
CA ALA A 10 -24.91 -1.03 0.94
C ALA A 10 -24.57 -0.63 -0.50
N PHE A 11 -23.98 -1.55 -1.25
CA PHE A 11 -23.69 -1.38 -2.68
C PHE A 11 -24.55 -2.33 -3.51
N ARG A 12 -24.99 -1.86 -4.68
CA ARG A 12 -25.54 -2.73 -5.72
C ARG A 12 -24.42 -3.06 -6.69
N LEU A 13 -23.99 -4.32 -6.69
CA LEU A 13 -22.95 -4.82 -7.56
C LEU A 13 -23.55 -5.78 -8.58
N ASN A 14 -22.93 -5.86 -9.76
CA ASN A 14 -23.27 -6.89 -10.74
C ASN A 14 -23.04 -8.29 -10.14
N ASN A 15 -23.90 -9.24 -10.49
CA ASN A 15 -23.86 -10.59 -9.90
C ASN A 15 -22.51 -11.28 -10.13
N ASP A 16 -22.00 -11.21 -11.37
CA ASP A 16 -20.71 -11.82 -11.73
C ASP A 16 -19.55 -11.22 -10.93
N LEU A 17 -19.59 -9.90 -10.68
CA LEU A 17 -18.60 -9.22 -9.85
C LEU A 17 -18.66 -9.72 -8.41
N LEU A 18 -19.87 -9.88 -7.86
CA LEU A 18 -20.05 -10.37 -6.50
C LEU A 18 -19.47 -11.78 -6.33
N ASP A 19 -19.66 -12.65 -7.32
CA ASP A 19 -19.14 -14.02 -7.27
C ASP A 19 -17.61 -14.10 -7.42
N MET A 20 -17.03 -13.23 -8.27
CA MET A 20 -15.59 -13.07 -8.33
C MET A 20 -15.00 -12.58 -7.00
N LEU A 21 -15.63 -11.57 -6.37
CA LEU A 21 -15.19 -11.02 -5.08
C LEU A 21 -15.27 -12.08 -3.97
N LYS A 22 -16.35 -12.88 -3.90
CA LYS A 22 -16.45 -13.99 -2.94
C LYS A 22 -15.36 -15.03 -3.14
N SER A 23 -15.07 -15.38 -4.38
CA SER A 23 -14.03 -16.37 -4.72
C SER A 23 -12.64 -15.87 -4.32
N ALA A 24 -12.35 -14.59 -4.57
CA ALA A 24 -11.10 -13.95 -4.16
C ALA A 24 -10.98 -13.86 -2.63
N ALA A 25 -12.04 -13.42 -1.94
CA ALA A 25 -12.06 -13.35 -0.47
C ALA A 25 -11.79 -14.72 0.18
N LYS A 26 -12.37 -15.80 -0.37
CA LYS A 26 -12.13 -17.17 0.09
C LYS A 26 -10.68 -17.62 -0.10
N ARG A 27 -10.05 -17.27 -1.23
CA ARG A 27 -8.64 -17.58 -1.51
C ARG A 27 -7.69 -16.87 -0.53
N GLU A 28 -8.05 -15.66 -0.10
CA GLU A 28 -7.30 -14.87 0.87
C GLU A 28 -7.64 -15.22 2.34
N HIS A 29 -8.53 -16.20 2.58
CA HIS A 29 -9.02 -16.56 3.92
C HIS A 29 -9.64 -15.38 4.69
N ARG A 30 -10.34 -14.48 3.97
CA ARG A 30 -10.96 -13.27 4.53
C ARG A 30 -12.48 -13.28 4.34
N SER A 31 -13.19 -12.50 5.17
CA SER A 31 -14.61 -12.22 4.92
C SER A 31 -14.74 -11.32 3.70
N LEU A 32 -15.87 -11.41 2.98
CA LEU A 32 -16.15 -10.55 1.81
C LEU A 32 -16.06 -9.06 2.18
N ASN A 33 -16.61 -8.67 3.33
CA ASN A 33 -16.57 -7.28 3.78
C ASN A 33 -15.14 -6.81 4.06
N ASN A 34 -14.31 -7.63 4.72
CA ASN A 34 -12.91 -7.27 4.97
C ASN A 34 -12.11 -7.19 3.67
N PHE A 35 -12.35 -8.13 2.74
CA PHE A 35 -11.69 -8.13 1.44
C PHE A 35 -12.03 -6.88 0.61
N VAL A 36 -13.31 -6.53 0.53
CA VAL A 36 -13.77 -5.32 -0.19
C VAL A 36 -13.27 -4.04 0.49
N GLU A 37 -13.26 -3.98 1.82
CA GLU A 37 -12.71 -2.86 2.57
C GLU A 37 -11.22 -2.63 2.25
N CYS A 38 -10.39 -3.68 2.26
CA CYS A 38 -8.99 -3.57 1.85
C CYS A 38 -8.84 -3.13 0.40
N LEU A 39 -9.59 -3.74 -0.53
CA LEU A 39 -9.51 -3.40 -1.95
C LEU A 39 -9.88 -1.93 -2.21
N LEU A 40 -10.94 -1.44 -1.57
CA LEU A 40 -11.34 -0.03 -1.68
C LEU A 40 -10.30 0.89 -1.04
N MET A 41 -9.69 0.46 0.06
CA MET A 41 -8.63 1.22 0.71
C MET A 41 -7.41 1.33 -0.20
N ASP A 42 -6.96 0.22 -0.79
CA ASP A 42 -5.83 0.18 -1.73
C ASP A 42 -6.11 1.02 -2.98
N ALA A 43 -7.35 1.00 -3.48
CA ALA A 43 -7.75 1.80 -4.64
C ALA A 43 -7.85 3.31 -4.32
N MET A 44 -8.10 3.68 -3.06
CA MET A 44 -8.30 5.07 -2.65
C MET A 44 -7.08 5.71 -2.01
N TYR A 45 -6.19 4.91 -1.43
CA TYR A 45 -4.89 5.36 -0.97
C TYR A 45 -4.01 5.71 -2.17
N SER A 46 -4.09 6.96 -2.59
CA SER A 46 -3.18 7.58 -3.57
C SER A 46 -2.08 8.39 -2.89
N GLU A 47 -2.23 8.69 -1.60
CA GLU A 47 -1.24 9.46 -0.83
C GLU A 47 -0.26 8.51 -0.13
N PRO A 48 1.06 8.77 -0.20
CA PRO A 48 2.04 7.99 0.56
C PRO A 48 1.68 7.96 2.05
N ASN A 49 1.93 6.84 2.73
CA ASN A 49 1.70 6.77 4.18
C ASN A 49 2.62 7.77 4.92
N GLU A 50 2.32 8.07 6.20
CA GLU A 50 3.07 9.07 6.97
C GLU A 50 4.58 8.76 7.06
N GLU A 51 4.95 7.47 7.10
CA GLU A 51 6.35 7.03 7.06
C GLU A 51 7.03 7.39 5.73
N THR A 52 6.35 7.16 4.61
CA THR A 52 6.87 7.49 3.27
C THR A 52 6.94 8.99 3.06
N LYS A 53 5.94 9.75 3.55
CA LYS A 53 5.98 11.22 3.52
C LYS A 53 7.16 11.75 4.35
N ALA A 54 7.40 11.19 5.54
CA ALA A 54 8.53 11.57 6.38
C ALA A 54 9.86 11.31 5.68
N ALA A 55 10.04 10.14 5.07
CA ALA A 55 11.23 9.82 4.29
C ALA A 55 11.44 10.77 3.09
N ILE A 56 10.37 11.16 2.38
CA ILE A 56 10.44 12.15 1.30
C ILE A 56 10.88 13.52 1.82
N GLU A 57 10.34 13.96 2.96
CA GLU A 57 10.70 15.25 3.57
C GLU A 57 12.13 15.25 4.13
N GLU A 58 12.60 14.13 4.70
CA GLU A 58 14.00 13.96 5.13
C GLU A 58 14.97 14.10 3.96
N VAL A 59 14.67 13.42 2.84
CA VAL A 59 15.44 13.54 1.58
C VAL A 59 15.41 14.98 1.05
N ARG A 60 14.25 15.65 1.05
CA ARG A 60 14.12 17.06 0.64
C ARG A 60 14.89 18.01 1.54
N ALA A 61 14.94 17.73 2.84
CA ALA A 61 15.70 18.49 3.83
C ALA A 61 17.21 18.20 3.79
N GLY A 62 17.65 17.29 2.92
CA GLY A 62 19.06 16.94 2.76
C GLY A 62 19.64 16.10 3.90
N LYS A 63 18.79 15.44 4.69
CA LYS A 63 19.23 14.55 5.77
C LYS A 63 19.49 13.14 5.22
N ASP A 64 20.51 12.48 5.77
CA ASP A 64 20.88 11.08 5.47
C ASP A 64 21.01 10.75 3.98
N LEU A 65 21.38 11.74 3.16
CA LEU A 65 21.69 11.53 1.75
C LEU A 65 23.01 10.78 1.60
N LYS A 66 22.96 9.65 0.88
CA LYS A 66 24.15 8.91 0.46
C LYS A 66 24.45 9.16 -1.01
N THR A 67 25.73 9.22 -1.34
CA THR A 67 26.17 9.30 -2.74
C THR A 67 26.05 7.92 -3.37
N ILE A 68 25.28 7.82 -4.45
CA ILE A 68 25.15 6.59 -5.23
C ILE A 68 26.21 6.60 -6.33
N ASP A 69 26.98 5.53 -6.44
CA ASP A 69 27.93 5.33 -7.53
C ASP A 69 27.25 4.60 -8.69
N THR A 70 27.06 5.29 -9.82
CA THR A 70 26.43 4.73 -11.03
C THR A 70 27.44 4.28 -12.08
N SER A 71 28.73 4.18 -11.76
CA SER A 71 29.78 3.84 -12.75
C SER A 71 29.70 2.39 -13.22
N SER A 72 29.18 1.48 -12.40
CA SER A 72 28.96 0.07 -12.74
C SER A 72 27.83 -0.51 -11.89
N PHE A 73 27.23 -1.62 -12.34
CA PHE A 73 26.18 -2.31 -11.58
C PHE A 73 26.69 -2.83 -10.23
N GLU A 74 27.93 -3.32 -10.15
CA GLU A 74 28.53 -3.77 -8.90
C GLU A 74 28.77 -2.62 -7.92
N ASN A 75 29.23 -1.46 -8.41
CA ASN A 75 29.46 -0.29 -7.57
C ASN A 75 28.14 0.30 -7.06
N PHE A 76 27.11 0.32 -7.92
CA PHE A 76 25.76 0.72 -7.54
C PHE A 76 25.22 -0.14 -6.39
N LEU A 77 25.28 -1.46 -6.52
CA LEU A 77 24.82 -2.37 -5.46
C LEU A 77 25.59 -2.17 -4.15
N LYS A 78 26.92 -2.01 -4.21
CA LYS A 78 27.73 -1.69 -3.02
C LYS A 78 27.27 -0.39 -2.36
N SER A 79 27.06 0.67 -3.15
CA SER A 79 26.63 1.99 -2.64
C SER A 79 25.23 2.00 -2.01
N CYS A 80 24.35 1.06 -2.37
CA CYS A 80 23.02 0.91 -1.77
C CYS A 80 23.01 0.03 -0.51
N SER A 81 24.02 -0.83 -0.33
CA SER A 81 24.07 -1.85 0.74
C SER A 81 24.81 -1.39 1.99
N GLU A 82 25.68 -0.39 1.85
CA GLU A 82 26.45 0.27 2.91
C GLU A 82 25.77 1.56 3.38
#